data_AF-A0A8K0U3N3-F1
#
_entry.id   AF-A0A8K0U3N3-F1
#
_cell.length_a   1.000
_cell.length_b   1.000
_cell.length_c   1.000
_cell.angle_alpha   90.00
_cell.angle_beta   90.00
_cell.angle_gamma   90.00
#
_symmetry.space_group_name_H-M   'P 1'
#
loop_
_entity.id
_entity.type
_entity.pdbx_description
1 polymer ?
#
loop_
_entity_poly.entity_id
_entity_poly.type
_entity_poly.pdbx_seq_one_letter_code
_entity_poly.pdbx_strand_id
1 'polypeptide(L)'
;MVSLRERFIAALEITDEQYEVMKKRLRHISDQHLDDRISVTKQDAAQWDAFTRVVFAEWPIFQRQNCKRLLYAYMSKFLGGRVYAHRARASEHLKQRHHQKRLGEVAHDSRAKKNPRHVNRTTKSPPPLSSPPAYQAVGPMMPNGIAAVEEFLQRAQLPNLLRAFCKAGIDSRAKLEMMASWQSSDLIDFLFEMRREGWITRFEGKVLELEFRK
;
A
#
# COMPACT_ATOMS: atom_id res chain seq x y z
N MET A 1 -13.51 15.77 11.83
CA MET A 1 -13.66 14.31 11.99
C MET A 1 -12.94 13.90 13.26
N VAL A 2 -13.63 13.28 14.22
CA VAL A 2 -13.03 12.77 15.47
C VAL A 2 -12.26 11.49 15.19
N SER A 3 -11.01 11.40 15.64
CA SER A 3 -10.13 10.26 15.43
C SER A 3 -10.62 9.01 16.17
N LEU A 4 -10.21 7.82 15.71
CA LEU A 4 -10.58 6.56 16.38
C LEU A 4 -10.08 6.51 17.83
N ARG A 5 -8.92 7.13 18.11
CA ARG A 5 -8.36 7.28 19.46
C ARG A 5 -9.29 8.07 20.36
N GLU A 6 -9.69 9.27 19.94
CA GLU A 6 -10.61 10.13 20.69
C GLU A 6 -11.96 9.46 20.93
N ARG A 7 -12.45 8.67 19.96
CA ARG A 7 -13.68 7.88 20.12
C ARG A 7 -13.52 6.77 21.17
N PHE A 8 -12.36 6.14 21.28
CA PHE A 8 -12.09 5.13 22.31
C PHE A 8 -12.03 5.76 23.70
N ILE A 9 -11.26 6.84 23.85
CA ILE A 9 -11.12 7.58 25.11
C ILE A 9 -12.49 8.05 25.62
N ALA A 10 -13.28 8.68 24.73
CA ALA A 10 -14.61 9.17 25.07
C ALA A 10 -15.61 8.03 25.36
N ALA A 11 -15.61 6.96 24.56
CA ALA A 11 -16.59 5.87 24.72
C ALA A 11 -16.28 4.95 25.92
N LEU A 12 -15.02 4.92 26.36
CA LEU A 12 -14.58 4.05 27.44
C LEU A 12 -14.30 4.83 28.73
N GLU A 13 -14.40 6.16 28.69
CA GLU A 13 -14.13 7.06 29.82
C GLU A 13 -12.74 6.82 30.43
N ILE A 14 -11.75 6.55 29.57
CA ILE A 14 -10.38 6.22 29.95
C ILE A 14 -9.44 7.39 29.67
N THR A 15 -8.28 7.41 30.33
CA THR A 15 -7.21 8.36 30.02
C THR A 15 -6.42 7.94 28.79
N ASP A 16 -5.58 8.85 28.30
CA ASP A 16 -4.65 8.57 27.19
C ASP A 16 -3.64 7.47 27.53
N GLU A 17 -3.14 7.44 28.77
CA GLU A 17 -2.22 6.41 29.25
C GLU A 17 -2.91 5.04 29.27
N GLN A 18 -4.15 4.99 29.79
CA GLN A 18 -4.96 3.78 29.81
C GLN A 18 -5.26 3.29 28.39
N TYR A 19 -5.52 4.20 27.46
CA TYR A 19 -5.70 3.87 26.05
C TYR A 19 -4.43 3.23 25.46
N GLU A 20 -3.24 3.77 25.72
CA GLU A 20 -1.99 3.20 25.20
C GLU A 20 -1.66 1.83 25.81
N VAL A 21 -1.97 1.62 27.10
CA VAL A 21 -1.85 0.29 27.76
C VAL A 21 -2.80 -0.71 27.12
N MET A 22 -4.08 -0.37 27.00
CA MET A 22 -5.10 -1.22 26.38
C MET A 22 -4.75 -1.53 24.93
N LYS A 23 -4.32 -0.54 24.16
CA LYS A 23 -3.89 -0.69 22.76
C LYS A 23 -2.75 -1.70 22.62
N LYS A 24 -1.73 -1.65 23.49
CA LYS A 24 -0.64 -2.63 23.50
C LYS A 24 -1.17 -4.04 23.81
N ARG A 25 -2.04 -4.15 24.82
CA ARG A 25 -2.61 -5.42 25.24
C ARG A 25 -3.54 -6.04 24.19
N LEU A 26 -4.39 -5.24 23.53
CA LEU A 26 -5.23 -5.67 22.40
C LEU A 26 -4.39 -6.25 21.26
N ARG A 27 -3.24 -5.65 20.94
CA ARG A 27 -2.32 -6.17 19.91
C ARG A 27 -1.72 -7.49 20.33
N HIS A 28 -1.31 -7.62 21.57
CA HIS A 28 -0.77 -8.88 22.09
C HIS A 28 -1.81 -10.01 22.03
N ILE A 29 -3.06 -9.76 22.42
CA ILE A 29 -4.15 -10.74 22.31
C ILE A 29 -4.42 -11.05 20.83
N SER A 30 -4.39 -10.05 19.95
CA SER A 30 -4.51 -10.26 18.50
C SER A 30 -3.44 -11.20 17.96
N ASP A 31 -2.18 -11.04 18.38
CA ASP A 31 -1.06 -11.88 17.91
C ASP A 31 -1.23 -13.35 18.31
N GLN A 32 -2.00 -13.63 19.38
CA GLN A 32 -2.25 -14.98 19.88
C GLN A 32 -3.45 -15.66 19.20
N HIS A 33 -4.42 -14.88 18.73
CA HIS A 33 -5.72 -15.40 18.33
C HIS A 33 -6.11 -15.12 16.87
N LEU A 34 -5.49 -14.15 16.22
CA LEU A 34 -5.84 -13.71 14.86
C LEU A 34 -4.65 -13.87 13.91
N ASP A 35 -4.94 -14.16 12.65
CA ASP A 35 -3.92 -14.21 11.60
C ASP A 35 -3.61 -12.79 11.09
N ASP A 36 -2.37 -12.34 11.26
CA ASP A 36 -1.93 -11.00 10.87
C ASP A 36 -1.76 -10.80 9.35
N ARG A 37 -1.94 -11.86 8.57
CA ARG A 37 -1.84 -11.88 7.10
C ARG A 37 -3.17 -11.69 6.41
N ILE A 38 -4.29 -11.74 7.14
CA ILE A 38 -5.63 -11.59 6.60
C ILE A 38 -6.42 -10.49 7.31
N SER A 39 -7.34 -9.85 6.57
CA SER A 39 -8.19 -8.78 7.12
C SER A 39 -9.19 -9.35 8.13
N VAL A 40 -9.70 -8.49 9.03
CA VAL A 40 -10.72 -8.87 10.02
C VAL A 40 -11.94 -9.56 9.36
N THR A 41 -12.37 -9.07 8.20
CA THR A 41 -13.51 -9.64 7.44
C THR A 41 -13.30 -11.06 6.94
N LYS A 42 -12.04 -11.49 6.83
CA LYS A 42 -11.64 -12.82 6.34
C LYS A 42 -11.14 -13.73 7.47
N GLN A 43 -11.12 -13.24 8.71
CA GLN A 43 -10.78 -14.07 9.87
C GLN A 43 -11.83 -15.16 10.02
N ASP A 44 -11.38 -16.33 10.48
CA ASP A 44 -12.30 -17.38 10.87
C ASP A 44 -13.18 -16.92 12.05
N ALA A 45 -14.46 -17.31 12.02
CA ALA A 45 -15.41 -16.88 13.04
C ALA A 45 -15.01 -17.38 14.43
N ALA A 46 -14.47 -18.60 14.54
CA ALA A 46 -14.03 -19.14 15.82
C ALA A 46 -12.76 -18.45 16.35
N GLN A 47 -11.85 -18.04 15.45
CA GLN A 47 -10.69 -17.21 15.82
C GLN A 47 -11.12 -15.84 16.36
N TRP A 48 -12.06 -15.19 15.66
CA TRP A 48 -12.60 -13.91 16.10
C TRP A 48 -13.36 -14.01 17.42
N ASP A 49 -14.12 -15.08 17.62
CA ASP A 49 -14.82 -15.35 18.88
C ASP A 49 -13.85 -15.66 20.02
N ALA A 50 -12.74 -16.37 19.76
CA ALA A 50 -11.69 -16.60 20.76
C ALA A 50 -11.02 -15.27 21.17
N PHE A 51 -10.67 -14.43 20.20
CA PHE A 51 -10.12 -13.09 20.45
C PHE A 51 -11.09 -12.23 21.28
N THR A 52 -12.34 -12.11 20.84
CA THR A 52 -13.32 -11.24 21.52
C THR A 52 -13.67 -11.74 22.91
N ARG A 53 -13.66 -13.05 23.15
CA ARG A 53 -13.89 -13.62 24.50
C ARG A 53 -12.86 -13.13 25.52
N VAL A 54 -11.58 -13.14 25.16
CA VAL A 54 -10.50 -12.66 26.04
C VAL A 54 -10.62 -11.15 26.25
N VAL A 55 -10.84 -10.39 25.16
CA VAL A 55 -11.01 -8.93 25.23
C VAL A 55 -12.22 -8.54 26.09
N PHE A 56 -13.32 -9.28 26.01
CA PHE A 56 -14.53 -8.99 26.79
C PHE A 56 -14.41 -9.44 28.25
N ALA A 57 -13.54 -10.40 28.55
CA ALA A 57 -13.20 -10.75 29.92
C ALA A 57 -12.32 -9.66 30.57
N GLU A 58 -11.34 -9.11 29.84
CA GLU A 58 -10.48 -8.03 30.34
C GLU A 58 -11.21 -6.67 30.38
N TRP A 59 -12.05 -6.39 29.38
CA TRP A 59 -12.82 -5.15 29.26
C TRP A 59 -14.27 -5.42 28.87
N PRO A 60 -15.15 -5.71 29.85
CA PRO A 60 -16.56 -6.02 29.63
C PRO A 60 -17.35 -4.92 28.89
N ILE A 61 -16.85 -3.69 28.93
CA ILE A 61 -17.42 -2.55 28.20
C ILE A 61 -17.54 -2.79 26.69
N PHE A 62 -16.67 -3.61 26.09
CA PHE A 62 -16.77 -3.98 24.68
C PHE A 62 -17.94 -4.93 24.34
N GLN A 63 -18.62 -5.51 25.33
CA GLN A 63 -19.87 -6.26 25.12
C GLN A 63 -21.02 -5.33 24.67
N ARG A 64 -20.95 -4.03 25.02
CA ARG A 64 -21.90 -3.02 24.55
C ARG A 64 -21.78 -2.88 23.03
N GLN A 65 -22.91 -2.88 22.32
CA GLN A 65 -22.93 -2.94 20.85
C GLN A 65 -22.12 -1.82 20.18
N ASN A 66 -22.15 -0.60 20.74
CA ASN A 66 -21.38 0.53 20.22
C ASN A 66 -19.86 0.35 20.41
N CYS A 67 -19.44 -0.22 21.54
CA CYS A 67 -18.03 -0.47 21.82
C CYS A 67 -17.50 -1.69 21.03
N LYS A 68 -18.34 -2.71 20.78
CA LYS A 68 -18.00 -3.82 19.88
C LYS A 68 -17.65 -3.32 18.47
N ARG A 69 -18.38 -2.33 17.95
CA ARG A 69 -18.08 -1.69 16.65
C ARG A 69 -16.75 -0.92 16.68
N LEU A 70 -16.42 -0.27 17.80
CA LEU A 70 -15.14 0.41 17.97
C LEU A 70 -13.97 -0.58 17.99
N LEU A 71 -14.09 -1.69 18.71
CA LEU A 71 -13.11 -2.77 18.72
C LEU A 71 -12.87 -3.32 17.31
N TYR A 72 -13.95 -3.61 16.58
CA TYR A 72 -13.88 -4.08 15.20
C TYR A 72 -13.17 -3.08 14.29
N ALA A 73 -13.51 -1.78 14.39
CA ALA A 73 -12.89 -0.72 13.61
C ALA A 73 -11.38 -0.58 13.90
N TYR A 74 -11.00 -0.64 15.18
CA TYR A 74 -9.60 -0.61 15.60
C TYR A 74 -8.81 -1.81 15.05
N MET A 75 -9.33 -3.02 15.21
CA MET A 75 -8.67 -4.23 14.73
C MET A 75 -8.57 -4.28 13.21
N SER A 76 -9.60 -3.79 12.50
CA SER A 76 -9.56 -3.73 11.04
C SER A 76 -8.45 -2.82 10.55
N LYS A 77 -8.26 -1.67 11.21
CA LYS A 77 -7.16 -0.75 10.91
C LYS A 77 -5.79 -1.34 11.24
N PHE A 78 -5.67 -1.98 12.41
CA PHE A 78 -4.41 -2.58 12.85
C PHE A 78 -3.98 -3.74 11.94
N LEU A 79 -4.86 -4.71 11.68
CA LEU A 79 -4.58 -5.85 10.82
C LEU A 79 -4.45 -5.44 9.37
N GLY A 80 -5.27 -4.51 8.87
CA GLY A 80 -5.13 -3.97 7.51
C GLY A 80 -3.73 -3.41 7.23
N GLY A 81 -3.13 -2.71 8.20
CA GLY A 81 -1.75 -2.24 8.09
C GLY A 81 -0.71 -3.37 8.02
N ARG A 82 -0.91 -4.47 8.75
CA ARG A 82 -0.01 -5.63 8.74
C ARG A 82 -0.15 -6.46 7.48
N VAL A 83 -1.38 -6.68 7.01
CA VAL A 83 -1.68 -7.30 5.72
C VAL A 83 -0.98 -6.54 4.59
N TYR A 84 -1.09 -5.21 4.58
CA TYR A 84 -0.37 -4.38 3.62
C TYR A 84 1.16 -4.57 3.71
N ALA A 85 1.73 -4.49 4.91
CA ALA A 85 3.17 -4.65 5.11
C ALA A 85 3.67 -6.04 4.67
N HIS A 86 2.90 -7.10 4.95
CA HIS A 86 3.23 -8.45 4.52
C HIS A 86 3.18 -8.58 2.98
N ARG A 87 2.14 -8.03 2.34
CA ARG A 87 1.99 -8.02 0.88
C ARG A 87 3.08 -7.20 0.18
N ALA A 88 3.50 -6.07 0.77
CA ALA A 88 4.60 -5.26 0.27
C ALA A 88 5.92 -6.05 0.27
N ARG A 89 6.25 -6.74 1.38
CA ARG A 89 7.44 -7.59 1.49
C ARG A 89 7.42 -8.78 0.52
N ALA A 90 6.28 -9.46 0.39
CA ALA A 90 6.13 -10.58 -0.54
C ALA A 90 6.34 -10.15 -2.01
N SER A 91 5.85 -8.97 -2.37
CA SER A 91 6.04 -8.40 -3.71
C SER A 91 7.50 -8.01 -3.99
N GLU A 92 8.23 -7.55 -2.97
CA GLU A 92 9.65 -7.23 -3.08
C GLU A 92 10.52 -8.47 -3.28
N HIS A 93 10.24 -9.55 -2.54
CA HIS A 93 10.90 -10.85 -2.75
C HIS A 93 10.63 -11.44 -4.14
N LEU A 94 9.43 -11.25 -4.68
CA LEU A 94 9.10 -11.69 -6.04
C LEU A 94 9.91 -10.91 -7.09
N LYS A 95 10.05 -9.58 -6.92
CA LYS A 95 10.89 -8.74 -7.79
C LYS A 95 12.37 -9.14 -7.74
N GLN A 96 12.91 -9.45 -6.56
CA GLN A 96 14.27 -9.94 -6.41
C GLN A 96 14.49 -11.29 -7.11
N ARG A 97 13.54 -12.24 -6.98
CA ARG A 97 13.60 -13.52 -7.69
C ARG A 97 13.55 -13.36 -9.22
N HIS A 98 12.70 -12.48 -9.72
CA HIS A 98 12.64 -12.19 -11.17
C HIS A 98 13.91 -11.49 -11.68
N HIS A 99 14.49 -10.60 -10.89
CA HIS A 99 15.77 -9.97 -11.22
C HIS A 99 16.91 -10.99 -11.26
N GLN A 100 16.96 -11.92 -10.30
CA GLN A 100 17.97 -12.97 -10.23
C GLN A 100 17.81 -14.01 -11.36
N LYS A 101 16.57 -14.34 -11.75
CA LYS A 101 16.29 -15.22 -12.90
C LYS A 101 16.74 -14.59 -14.23
N ARG A 102 16.51 -13.28 -14.42
CA ARG A 102 17.00 -12.54 -15.59
C ARG A 102 18.52 -12.47 -15.67
N LEU A 103 19.21 -12.34 -14.54
CA LEU A 103 20.68 -12.36 -14.52
C LEU A 103 21.25 -13.77 -14.82
N GLY A 104 20.52 -14.84 -14.48
CA GLY A 104 20.89 -16.22 -14.84
C GLY A 104 20.66 -16.58 -16.31
N GLU A 105 19.62 -16.03 -16.95
CA GLU A 105 19.33 -16.25 -18.38
C GLU A 105 20.36 -15.57 -19.30
N VAL A 106 20.88 -14.39 -18.93
CA VAL A 106 21.93 -13.70 -19.71
C VAL A 106 23.28 -14.46 -19.66
N ALA A 107 23.54 -15.24 -18.60
CA ALA A 107 24.77 -16.00 -18.46
C ALA A 107 24.81 -17.27 -19.35
N HIS A 108 23.66 -17.83 -19.73
CA HIS A 108 23.60 -19.06 -20.52
C HIS A 108 23.59 -18.82 -22.04
N ASP A 109 23.28 -17.61 -22.50
CA ASP A 109 23.21 -17.29 -23.94
C ASP A 109 24.56 -16.82 -24.54
N SER A 110 25.61 -16.71 -23.72
CA SER A 110 26.94 -16.24 -24.15
C SER A 110 27.86 -17.34 -24.70
N ARG A 111 27.35 -18.55 -24.98
CA ARG A 111 28.16 -19.67 -25.51
C ARG A 111 27.67 -20.23 -26.85
N ALA A 112 27.40 -19.37 -27.83
CA ALA A 112 27.39 -19.79 -29.23
C ALA A 112 27.66 -18.64 -30.21
N LYS A 113 28.93 -18.54 -30.65
CA LYS A 113 29.38 -18.41 -32.06
C LYS A 113 30.59 -17.46 -32.19
N LYS A 114 31.75 -18.10 -32.37
CA LYS A 114 32.92 -17.53 -33.06
C LYS A 114 32.62 -17.47 -34.56
N ASN A 115 32.71 -16.31 -35.20
CA ASN A 115 33.82 -15.99 -36.11
C ASN A 115 33.68 -14.57 -36.73
N PRO A 116 34.79 -13.86 -37.02
CA PRO A 116 34.78 -12.52 -37.60
C PRO A 116 35.07 -12.54 -39.11
N ARG A 117 34.61 -11.52 -39.85
CA ARG A 117 35.34 -10.96 -41.01
C ARG A 117 34.85 -9.56 -41.37
N HIS A 118 35.85 -8.67 -41.41
CA HIS A 118 35.88 -7.28 -41.91
C HIS A 118 35.32 -7.10 -43.32
N VAL A 119 34.72 -5.92 -43.60
CA VAL A 119 35.10 -5.01 -44.73
C VAL A 119 34.84 -3.55 -44.32
N ASN A 120 35.77 -2.67 -44.71
CA ASN A 120 35.97 -1.27 -44.33
C ASN A 120 35.20 -0.21 -45.18
N ARG A 121 35.32 1.05 -44.70
CA ARG A 121 35.22 2.39 -45.36
C ARG A 121 33.83 3.05 -45.38
N THR A 122 33.65 4.33 -45.04
CA THR A 122 34.57 5.49 -45.20
C THR A 122 34.23 6.65 -44.24
N THR A 123 35.29 7.20 -43.63
CA THR A 123 35.59 8.59 -43.18
C THR A 123 34.51 9.69 -43.16
N LYS A 124 34.39 10.38 -42.00
CA LYS A 124 34.76 11.81 -41.78
C LYS A 124 34.70 12.17 -40.28
N SER A 125 35.73 12.87 -39.79
CA SER A 125 35.90 13.34 -38.40
C SER A 125 35.80 14.91 -38.34
N PRO A 126 36.04 15.63 -37.20
CA PRO A 126 35.06 16.43 -36.42
C PRO A 126 35.47 17.95 -36.33
N PRO A 127 35.25 18.72 -35.22
CA PRO A 127 34.06 19.36 -34.60
C PRO A 127 34.16 20.93 -34.62
N PRO A 128 33.46 21.76 -33.80
CA PRO A 128 33.77 21.94 -32.37
C PRO A 128 32.57 22.20 -31.41
N LEU A 129 32.93 22.17 -30.13
CA LEU A 129 32.20 22.39 -28.88
C LEU A 129 31.15 23.53 -28.87
N SER A 130 30.00 23.25 -28.24
CA SER A 130 29.32 24.19 -27.35
C SER A 130 28.36 23.46 -26.40
N SER A 131 28.60 23.61 -25.10
CA SER A 131 27.65 23.43 -24.01
C SER A 131 27.55 24.78 -23.29
N PRO A 132 26.58 25.06 -22.39
CA PRO A 132 25.39 24.32 -21.97
C PRO A 132 24.07 25.15 -22.06
N PRO A 133 22.89 24.59 -21.75
CA PRO A 133 21.63 25.34 -21.69
C PRO A 133 21.54 26.24 -20.44
N ALA A 134 20.90 27.39 -20.62
CA ALA A 134 20.66 28.41 -19.60
C ALA A 134 19.74 27.93 -18.46
N TYR A 135 19.97 28.53 -17.30
CA TYR A 135 19.37 28.30 -16.00
C TYR A 135 17.88 28.69 -15.89
N GLN A 136 17.22 28.02 -14.94
CA GLN A 136 16.07 28.47 -14.11
C GLN A 136 14.63 28.37 -14.65
N ALA A 137 13.93 27.34 -14.18
CA ALA A 137 12.85 27.57 -13.22
C ALA A 137 12.91 26.47 -12.14
N VAL A 138 13.28 26.88 -10.93
CA VAL A 138 13.30 26.05 -9.73
C VAL A 138 11.85 25.85 -9.28
N GLY A 139 11.18 24.85 -9.84
CA GLY A 139 9.98 24.28 -9.22
C GLY A 139 10.42 23.38 -8.06
N PRO A 140 9.67 23.33 -6.94
CA PRO A 140 10.02 22.45 -5.83
C PRO A 140 10.10 21.03 -6.35
N MET A 141 11.23 20.39 -6.08
CA MET A 141 11.57 19.02 -6.44
C MET A 141 10.54 18.08 -5.79
N MET A 142 9.39 17.92 -6.44
CA MET A 142 8.43 16.87 -6.13
C MET A 142 9.17 15.55 -6.36
N PRO A 143 9.22 14.64 -5.38
CA PRO A 143 9.85 13.36 -5.58
C PRO A 143 9.21 12.69 -6.81
N ASN A 144 10.02 12.34 -7.81
CA ASN A 144 9.62 11.91 -9.16
C ASN A 144 8.50 10.85 -9.22
N GLY A 145 8.21 10.16 -8.12
CA GLY A 145 7.10 9.23 -8.00
C GLY A 145 5.70 9.89 -7.94
N ILE A 146 5.55 11.07 -7.32
CA ILE A 146 4.24 11.68 -7.05
C ILE A 146 3.57 12.14 -8.35
N ALA A 147 4.35 12.63 -9.32
CA ALA A 147 3.83 13.10 -10.60
C ALA A 147 3.05 12.02 -11.36
N ALA A 148 3.51 10.76 -11.30
CA ALA A 148 2.79 9.65 -11.93
C ALA A 148 1.47 9.30 -11.21
N VAL A 149 1.41 9.51 -9.90
CA VAL A 149 0.17 9.35 -9.12
C VAL A 149 -0.82 10.45 -9.45
N GLU A 150 -0.33 11.68 -9.57
CA GLU A 150 -1.12 12.83 -9.99
C GLU A 150 -1.68 12.66 -11.41
N GLU A 151 -0.86 12.22 -12.37
CA GLU A 151 -1.29 11.93 -13.75
C GLU A 151 -2.37 10.84 -13.81
N PHE A 152 -2.18 9.75 -13.07
CA PHE A 152 -3.19 8.69 -12.95
C PHE A 152 -4.51 9.22 -12.40
N LEU A 153 -4.46 10.02 -11.33
CA LEU A 153 -5.65 10.60 -10.71
C LEU A 153 -6.31 11.66 -11.60
N GLN A 154 -5.54 12.45 -12.36
CA GLN A 154 -6.08 13.37 -13.35
C GLN A 154 -6.83 12.63 -14.46
N ARG A 155 -6.27 11.53 -14.98
CA ARG A 155 -6.94 10.67 -15.96
C ARG A 155 -8.21 10.03 -15.40
N ALA A 156 -8.20 9.65 -14.12
CA ALA A 156 -9.38 9.19 -13.39
C ALA A 156 -10.38 10.31 -13.06
N GLN A 157 -10.05 11.58 -13.33
CA GLN A 157 -10.81 12.78 -12.95
C GLN A 157 -10.99 12.96 -11.43
N LEU A 158 -10.01 12.49 -10.65
CA LEU A 158 -9.99 12.50 -9.18
C LEU A 158 -8.72 13.13 -8.58
N PRO A 159 -8.29 14.33 -9.03
CA PRO A 159 -7.03 14.95 -8.57
C PRO A 159 -7.04 15.27 -7.06
N ASN A 160 -8.22 15.45 -6.45
CA ASN A 160 -8.41 15.66 -5.02
C ASN A 160 -7.91 14.49 -4.15
N LEU A 161 -7.75 13.30 -4.72
CA LEU A 161 -7.36 12.09 -3.99
C LEU A 161 -5.85 11.92 -3.84
N LEU A 162 -5.03 12.82 -4.39
CA LEU A 162 -3.58 12.71 -4.32
C LEU A 162 -3.07 12.55 -2.88
N ARG A 163 -3.61 13.38 -1.97
CA ARG A 163 -3.26 13.30 -0.55
C ARG A 163 -3.68 11.99 0.09
N ALA A 164 -4.81 11.41 -0.32
CA ALA A 164 -5.29 10.13 0.18
C ALA A 164 -4.38 8.98 -0.31
N PHE A 165 -3.98 9.00 -1.57
CA PHE A 165 -3.06 8.03 -2.14
C PHE A 165 -1.67 8.10 -1.48
N CYS A 166 -1.11 9.30 -1.32
CA CYS A 166 0.16 9.46 -0.61
C CYS A 166 0.07 8.98 0.86
N LYS A 167 -1.04 9.26 1.56
CA LYS A 167 -1.29 8.72 2.91
C LYS A 167 -1.43 7.20 2.95
N ALA A 168 -1.97 6.60 1.90
CA ALA A 168 -2.02 5.15 1.70
C ALA A 168 -0.65 4.56 1.31
N GLY A 169 0.38 5.39 1.19
CA GLY A 169 1.71 4.99 0.76
C GLY A 169 1.81 4.76 -0.74
N ILE A 170 0.87 5.24 -1.55
CA ILE A 170 0.90 5.19 -3.02
C ILE A 170 1.42 6.54 -3.53
N ASP A 171 2.73 6.59 -3.75
CA ASP A 171 3.50 7.81 -4.00
C ASP A 171 4.39 7.68 -5.25
N SER A 172 4.20 6.63 -6.04
CA SER A 172 5.07 6.30 -7.17
C SER A 172 4.36 5.48 -8.25
N ARG A 173 4.82 5.65 -9.50
CA ARG A 173 4.37 4.87 -10.66
C ARG A 173 4.45 3.37 -10.43
N ALA A 174 5.56 2.91 -9.87
CA ALA A 174 5.77 1.49 -9.58
C ALA A 174 4.72 0.90 -8.62
N LYS A 175 4.17 1.71 -7.71
CA LYS A 175 3.10 1.27 -6.80
C LYS A 175 1.75 1.21 -7.51
N LEU A 176 1.46 2.16 -8.41
CA LEU A 176 0.26 2.11 -9.26
C LEU A 176 0.27 0.90 -10.19
N GLU A 177 1.39 0.64 -10.87
CA GLU A 177 1.54 -0.52 -11.76
C GLU A 177 1.41 -1.84 -10.97
N MET A 178 1.98 -1.89 -9.76
CA MET A 178 1.80 -3.02 -8.86
C MET A 178 0.33 -3.21 -8.50
N MET A 179 -0.41 -2.16 -8.18
CA MET A 179 -1.84 -2.24 -7.87
C MET A 179 -2.69 -2.66 -9.07
N ALA A 180 -2.33 -2.21 -10.28
CA ALA A 180 -3.00 -2.65 -11.50
C ALA A 180 -2.87 -4.17 -11.70
N SER A 181 -1.74 -4.75 -11.27
CA SER A 181 -1.51 -6.21 -11.31
C SER A 181 -2.24 -7.01 -10.22
N TRP A 182 -2.87 -6.35 -9.24
CA TRP A 182 -3.60 -7.05 -8.19
C TRP A 182 -4.82 -7.79 -8.73
N GLN A 183 -5.19 -8.90 -8.08
CA GLN A 183 -6.48 -9.55 -8.32
C GLN A 183 -7.64 -8.59 -8.02
N SER A 184 -8.76 -8.75 -8.71
CA SER A 184 -9.94 -7.87 -8.56
C SER A 184 -10.43 -7.79 -7.12
N SER A 185 -10.43 -8.91 -6.40
CA SER A 185 -10.76 -8.95 -4.98
C SER A 185 -9.86 -8.06 -4.13
N ASP A 186 -8.54 -8.08 -4.35
CA ASP A 186 -7.59 -7.31 -3.56
C ASP A 186 -7.67 -5.81 -3.83
N LEU A 187 -7.90 -5.42 -5.09
CA LEU A 187 -8.14 -4.02 -5.45
C LEU A 187 -9.44 -3.50 -4.84
N ILE A 188 -10.52 -4.28 -4.91
CA ILE A 188 -11.82 -3.93 -4.32
C ILE A 188 -11.71 -3.82 -2.80
N ASP A 189 -11.01 -4.76 -2.14
CA ASP A 189 -10.78 -4.73 -0.70
C ASP A 189 -10.02 -3.44 -0.30
N PHE A 190 -8.97 -3.09 -1.03
CA PHE A 190 -8.22 -1.85 -0.77
C PHE A 190 -9.08 -0.59 -0.92
N LEU A 191 -9.85 -0.49 -2.01
CA LEU A 191 -10.72 0.66 -2.25
C LEU A 191 -11.87 0.72 -1.23
N PHE A 192 -12.36 -0.44 -0.79
CA PHE A 192 -13.33 -0.53 0.30
C PHE A 192 -12.74 0.01 1.62
N GLU A 193 -11.50 -0.33 1.94
CA GLU A 193 -10.81 0.17 3.12
C GLU A 193 -10.57 1.69 3.05
N MET A 194 -10.12 2.21 1.90
CA MET A 194 -10.02 3.66 1.68
C MET A 194 -11.37 4.36 1.88
N ARG A 195 -12.46 3.74 1.41
CA ARG A 195 -13.82 4.27 1.61
C ARG A 195 -14.24 4.23 3.07
N ARG A 196 -13.95 3.15 3.79
CA ARG A 196 -14.27 3.01 5.21
C ARG A 196 -13.55 4.03 6.07
N GLU A 197 -12.30 4.37 5.72
CA GLU A 197 -11.52 5.42 6.38
C GLU A 197 -11.95 6.84 5.95
N GLY A 198 -12.92 6.97 5.05
CA GLY A 198 -13.44 8.26 4.56
C GLY A 198 -12.45 9.00 3.66
N TRP A 199 -11.49 8.29 3.07
CA TRP A 199 -10.52 8.89 2.15
C TRP A 199 -11.08 9.05 0.75
N ILE A 200 -12.01 8.17 0.38
CA ILE A 200 -12.73 8.19 -0.90
C ILE A 200 -14.21 7.87 -0.66
N THR A 201 -15.06 8.28 -1.59
CA THR A 201 -16.48 7.94 -1.64
C THR A 201 -16.71 6.62 -2.38
N ARG A 202 -17.95 6.10 -2.33
CA ARG A 202 -18.34 4.92 -3.11
C ARG A 202 -18.17 5.14 -4.62
N PHE A 203 -18.49 6.35 -5.10
CA PHE A 203 -18.34 6.72 -6.50
C PHE A 203 -16.87 6.74 -6.92
N GLU A 204 -16.05 7.46 -6.16
CA GLU A 204 -14.60 7.55 -6.39
C GLU A 204 -13.94 6.17 -6.39
N GLY A 205 -14.31 5.29 -5.46
CA GLY A 205 -13.83 3.91 -5.44
C GLY A 205 -14.17 3.14 -6.72
N LYS A 206 -15.38 3.31 -7.26
CA LYS A 206 -15.77 2.62 -8.51
C LYS A 206 -15.02 3.17 -9.73
N VAL A 207 -14.80 4.48 -9.78
CA VAL A 207 -14.00 5.11 -10.85
C VAL A 207 -12.56 4.61 -10.82
N LEU A 208 -11.95 4.56 -9.64
CA LEU A 208 -10.59 4.03 -9.47
C LEU A 208 -10.51 2.55 -9.86
N GLU A 209 -11.48 1.73 -9.44
CA GLU A 209 -11.55 0.32 -9.84
C GLU A 209 -11.54 0.15 -11.36
N LEU A 210 -12.34 0.96 -12.08
CA LEU A 210 -12.38 0.93 -13.55
C LEU A 210 -11.06 1.43 -14.15
N GLU A 211 -10.47 2.49 -13.61
CA GLU A 211 -9.24 3.08 -14.14
C GLU A 211 -8.04 2.13 -14.00
N PHE A 212 -7.96 1.36 -12.90
CA PHE A 212 -6.94 0.32 -12.73
C PHE A 212 -7.11 -0.89 -13.65
N ARG A 213 -8.25 -1.01 -14.35
CA ARG A 213 -8.60 -2.15 -15.22
C ARG A 213 -8.60 -1.81 -16.71
N LYS A 214 -8.28 -0.56 -17.07
CA LYS A 214 -7.99 -0.15 -18.44
C LYS A 214 -6.57 -0.54 -18.81
#